data_AF-F5GUI2-F1
#
_entry.id   AF-F5GUI2-F1
#
_cell.length_a   1.000
_cell.length_b   1.000
_cell.length_c   1.000
_cell.angle_alpha   90.00
_cell.angle_beta   90.00
_cell.angle_gamma   90.00
#
_symmetry.space_group_name_H-M   'P 1'
#
loop_
_entity.id
_entity.type
_entity.pdbx_description
1 polymer ?
#
loop_
_entity_poly.entity_id
_entity_poly.type
_entity_poly.pdbx_seq_one_letter_code
_entity_poly.pdbx_strand_id
1 'polypeptide(L)'
;MFADHTWWSWGRVFFYLINYSLALLYFVPTVIQIPDQTVARLAIFELYPQVRHFDTPEHEIFVVAYDMEVREYIGYRQLISLGVIIIQGLAFLIILHCNISMSTRNMTISKTTLKMQRMFLNAVYMQIAIPAIIMIVPQIILNVLGYLYMNSPEMNSLAYMFMSIHGASASVIMLYFHAPYQEFCAKLFCRRFHSKPKIEVNFLNSSGTEGITPL
;
A
#
# COMPACT_ATOMS: atom_id res chain seq x y z
N MET A 1 -1.62 -8.53 22.90
CA MET A 1 -2.25 -7.76 21.79
C MET A 1 -3.73 -8.11 21.80
N PHE A 2 -4.66 -7.22 21.42
CA PHE A 2 -6.09 -7.46 21.65
C PHE A 2 -6.55 -8.82 21.11
N ALA A 3 -7.18 -9.64 21.97
CA ALA A 3 -7.82 -10.93 21.65
C ALA A 3 -6.92 -12.17 21.43
N ASP A 4 -5.68 -12.20 21.94
CA ASP A 4 -4.74 -13.34 21.79
C ASP A 4 -5.27 -14.70 22.36
N HIS A 5 -6.21 -14.67 23.30
CA HIS A 5 -6.80 -15.86 23.94
C HIS A 5 -8.25 -16.17 23.52
N THR A 6 -8.71 -15.62 22.40
CA THR A 6 -10.07 -15.89 21.89
C THR A 6 -10.03 -16.68 20.59
N TRP A 7 -11.18 -17.22 20.18
CA TRP A 7 -11.39 -17.90 18.89
C TRP A 7 -10.90 -17.11 17.66
N TRP A 8 -10.75 -15.78 17.82
CA TRP A 8 -10.32 -14.85 16.79
C TRP A 8 -8.87 -15.07 16.39
N SER A 9 -8.03 -15.65 17.25
CA SER A 9 -6.63 -15.96 16.92
C SER A 9 -6.51 -17.01 15.81
N TRP A 10 -7.45 -17.96 15.75
CA TRP A 10 -7.55 -18.94 14.66
C TRP A 10 -8.31 -18.38 13.46
N GLY A 11 -9.42 -17.68 13.70
CA GLY A 11 -10.22 -17.04 12.66
C GLY A 11 -9.41 -16.07 11.79
N ARG A 12 -8.52 -15.27 12.40
CA ARG A 12 -7.65 -14.33 11.66
C ARG A 12 -6.67 -15.03 10.73
N VAL A 13 -6.11 -16.18 11.13
CA VAL A 13 -5.15 -16.92 10.30
C VAL A 13 -5.86 -17.46 9.07
N PHE A 14 -7.04 -18.04 9.25
CA PHE A 14 -7.87 -18.51 8.15
C PHE A 14 -8.31 -17.36 7.22
N PHE A 15 -8.73 -16.23 7.79
CA PHE A 15 -9.06 -15.04 7.02
C PHE A 15 -7.87 -14.53 6.18
N TYR A 16 -6.66 -14.46 6.75
CA TYR A 16 -5.48 -14.06 5.99
C TYR A 16 -5.14 -15.07 4.89
N LEU A 17 -5.19 -16.38 5.19
CA LEU A 17 -4.95 -17.42 4.19
C LEU A 17 -5.90 -17.29 3.00
N ILE A 18 -7.19 -17.06 3.24
CA ILE A 18 -8.16 -16.83 2.17
C ILE A 18 -7.80 -15.58 1.37
N ASN A 19 -7.54 -14.45 2.03
CA ASN A 19 -7.24 -13.20 1.31
C ASN A 19 -5.96 -13.30 0.47
N TYR A 20 -4.90 -13.91 1.01
CA TYR A 20 -3.68 -14.15 0.24
C TYR A 20 -3.92 -15.11 -0.93
N SER A 21 -4.69 -16.19 -0.71
CA SER A 21 -5.03 -17.12 -1.78
C SER A 21 -5.86 -16.44 -2.87
N LEU A 22 -6.86 -15.64 -2.50
CA LEU A 22 -7.66 -14.86 -3.44
C LEU A 22 -6.80 -13.86 -4.22
N ALA A 23 -5.88 -13.15 -3.55
CA ALA A 23 -4.99 -12.20 -4.21
C ALA A 23 -4.07 -12.89 -5.23
N LEU A 24 -3.52 -14.05 -4.89
CA LEU A 24 -2.66 -14.83 -5.78
C LEU A 24 -3.44 -15.45 -6.96
N LEU A 25 -4.64 -15.96 -6.69
CA LEU A 25 -5.45 -16.67 -7.67
C LEU A 25 -6.33 -15.74 -8.52
N TYR A 26 -6.44 -14.46 -8.17
CA TYR A 26 -7.34 -13.49 -8.82
C TYR A 26 -7.18 -13.45 -10.35
N PHE A 27 -5.94 -13.49 -10.85
CA PHE A 27 -5.64 -13.41 -12.28
C PHE A 27 -5.73 -14.76 -13.01
N VAL A 28 -5.76 -15.88 -12.30
CA VAL A 28 -5.72 -17.23 -12.90
C VAL A 28 -6.85 -17.45 -13.92
N PRO A 29 -8.13 -17.11 -13.63
CA PRO A 29 -9.20 -17.27 -14.61
C PRO A 29 -8.97 -16.45 -15.88
N THR A 30 -8.43 -15.24 -15.75
CA THR A 30 -8.11 -14.37 -16.90
C THR A 30 -6.99 -14.98 -17.74
N VAL A 31 -5.95 -15.54 -17.11
CA VAL A 31 -4.81 -16.16 -17.82
C VAL A 31 -5.24 -17.41 -18.58
N ILE A 32 -6.10 -18.24 -17.99
CA ILE A 32 -6.60 -19.47 -18.64
C ILE A 32 -7.52 -19.14 -19.83
N GLN A 33 -8.20 -18.00 -19.80
CA GLN A 33 -9.12 -17.54 -20.85
C GLN A 33 -8.44 -16.72 -21.96
N ILE A 34 -7.11 -16.60 -21.95
CA ILE A 34 -6.37 -15.86 -23.00
C ILE A 34 -6.64 -16.55 -24.36
N PRO A 35 -7.15 -15.81 -25.36
CA PRO A 35 -7.44 -16.37 -26.66
C PRO A 35 -6.19 -16.55 -27.53
N ASP A 36 -6.34 -17.29 -28.63
CA ASP A 36 -5.34 -17.35 -29.70
C ASP A 36 -5.06 -15.93 -30.22
N GLN A 37 -3.79 -15.53 -30.17
CA GLN A 37 -3.41 -14.14 -30.45
C GLN A 37 -3.55 -13.78 -31.92
N THR A 38 -3.45 -14.74 -32.85
CA THR A 38 -3.62 -14.46 -34.29
C THR A 38 -5.06 -14.07 -34.58
N VAL A 39 -6.03 -14.83 -34.05
CA VAL A 39 -7.46 -14.53 -34.21
C VAL A 39 -7.86 -13.28 -33.45
N ALA A 40 -7.39 -13.15 -32.20
CA ALA A 40 -7.77 -12.04 -31.33
C ALA A 40 -7.27 -10.68 -31.86
N ARG A 41 -6.03 -10.61 -32.37
CA ARG A 41 -5.47 -9.38 -32.97
C ARG A 41 -6.23 -8.97 -34.23
N LEU A 42 -6.58 -9.93 -35.09
CA LEU A 42 -7.39 -9.64 -36.28
C LEU A 42 -8.74 -9.00 -35.90
N ALA A 43 -9.45 -9.57 -34.93
CA ALA A 43 -10.72 -9.02 -34.45
C ALA A 43 -10.57 -7.61 -33.85
N ILE A 44 -9.53 -7.37 -33.05
CA ILE A 44 -9.27 -6.05 -32.46
C ILE A 44 -8.89 -5.00 -33.52
N PHE A 45 -8.10 -5.37 -34.54
CA PHE A 45 -7.74 -4.44 -35.62
C PHE A 45 -8.88 -4.13 -36.56
N GLU A 46 -9.86 -5.01 -36.69
CA GLU A 46 -11.10 -4.72 -37.41
C GLU A 46 -11.99 -3.75 -36.62
N LEU A 47 -12.09 -3.93 -35.30
CA LEU A 47 -12.90 -3.09 -34.43
C LEU A 47 -12.26 -1.71 -34.14
N TYR A 48 -10.93 -1.67 -34.03
CA TYR A 48 -10.13 -0.47 -33.72
C TYR A 48 -8.97 -0.34 -34.70
N PRO A 49 -9.22 0.01 -35.97
CA PRO A 49 -8.19 0.07 -37.01
C PRO A 49 -7.07 1.07 -36.69
N GLN A 50 -7.34 2.11 -35.92
CA GLN A 50 -6.34 3.07 -35.45
C GLN A 50 -5.24 2.44 -34.58
N VAL A 51 -5.54 1.33 -33.89
CA VAL A 51 -4.61 0.68 -32.98
C VAL A 51 -3.54 -0.12 -33.74
N ARG A 52 -3.83 -0.52 -34.98
CA ARG A 52 -2.92 -1.30 -35.83
C ARG A 52 -1.57 -0.61 -36.06
N HIS A 53 -1.52 0.72 -36.02
CA HIS A 53 -0.26 1.46 -36.17
C HIS A 53 0.72 1.24 -35.01
N PHE A 54 0.22 0.89 -33.82
CA PHE A 54 1.06 0.62 -32.65
C PHE A 54 1.58 -0.82 -32.62
N ASP A 55 1.09 -1.69 -33.50
CA ASP A 55 1.52 -3.08 -33.60
C ASP A 55 2.81 -3.17 -34.43
N THR A 56 3.92 -3.51 -33.80
CA THR A 56 5.22 -3.65 -34.46
C THR A 56 5.80 -5.04 -34.20
N PRO A 57 6.67 -5.59 -35.07
CA PRO A 57 7.30 -6.90 -34.83
C PRO A 57 8.09 -6.97 -33.50
N GLU A 58 8.56 -5.84 -33.01
CA GLU A 58 9.28 -5.72 -31.74
C GLU A 58 8.34 -5.54 -30.53
N HIS A 59 7.13 -5.01 -30.76
CA HIS A 59 6.13 -4.74 -29.73
C HIS A 59 4.75 -5.15 -30.24
N GLU A 60 4.49 -6.45 -30.23
CA GLU A 60 3.20 -7.00 -30.65
C GLU A 60 2.13 -6.68 -29.61
N ILE A 61 0.96 -6.28 -30.09
CA ILE A 61 -0.17 -5.99 -29.21
C ILE A 61 -0.75 -7.30 -28.66
N PHE A 62 -0.71 -7.43 -27.34
CA PHE A 62 -1.25 -8.58 -26.63
C PHE A 62 -2.72 -8.37 -26.27
N VAL A 63 -3.59 -9.26 -26.76
CA VAL A 63 -5.04 -9.18 -26.55
C VAL A 63 -5.45 -10.14 -25.45
N VAL A 64 -5.86 -9.59 -24.31
CA VAL A 64 -6.32 -10.36 -23.12
C VAL A 64 -7.75 -10.87 -23.30
N ALA A 65 -8.62 -10.06 -23.88
CA ALA A 65 -10.00 -10.42 -24.17
C ALA A 65 -10.52 -9.53 -25.31
N TYR A 66 -11.19 -10.13 -26.30
CA TYR A 66 -11.91 -9.42 -27.36
C TYR A 66 -13.39 -9.80 -27.41
N ASP A 67 -13.76 -10.92 -26.79
CA ASP A 67 -15.15 -11.37 -26.63
C ASP A 67 -15.87 -10.56 -25.53
N MET A 68 -17.11 -10.17 -25.80
CA MET A 68 -17.94 -9.38 -24.89
C MET A 68 -18.23 -10.12 -23.59
N GLU A 69 -18.55 -11.41 -23.64
CA GLU A 69 -18.87 -12.23 -22.45
C GLU A 69 -17.65 -12.34 -21.53
N VAL A 70 -16.48 -12.65 -22.11
CA VAL A 70 -15.22 -12.76 -21.34
C VAL A 70 -14.90 -11.42 -20.66
N ARG A 71 -15.11 -10.30 -21.37
CA ARG A 71 -14.89 -8.95 -20.84
C ARG A 71 -15.86 -8.63 -19.69
N GLU A 72 -17.12 -9.00 -19.81
CA GLU A 72 -18.11 -8.83 -18.73
C GLU A 72 -17.75 -9.65 -17.49
N TYR A 73 -17.34 -10.90 -17.65
CA TYR A 73 -16.87 -11.73 -16.54
C TYR A 73 -15.64 -11.13 -15.83
N ILE A 74 -14.70 -10.56 -16.58
CA ILE A 74 -13.57 -9.82 -16.00
C ILE A 74 -14.08 -8.62 -15.18
N GLY A 75 -15.02 -7.85 -15.74
CA GLY A 75 -15.64 -6.70 -15.08
C GLY A 75 -16.35 -7.06 -13.77
N TYR A 76 -17.15 -8.14 -13.76
CA TYR A 76 -17.83 -8.60 -12.55
C TYR A 76 -16.84 -9.04 -11.46
N ARG A 77 -15.79 -9.78 -11.83
CA ARG A 77 -14.72 -10.18 -10.88
C ARG A 77 -14.05 -8.94 -10.27
N GLN A 78 -13.77 -7.94 -11.10
CA GLN A 78 -13.15 -6.69 -10.68
C GLN A 78 -14.04 -5.91 -9.71
N LEU A 79 -15.35 -5.81 -9.98
CA LEU A 79 -16.31 -5.13 -9.12
C LEU A 79 -16.48 -5.83 -7.77
N ILE A 80 -16.59 -7.16 -7.78
CA ILE A 80 -16.69 -7.97 -6.56
C ILE A 80 -15.43 -7.80 -5.71
N SER A 81 -14.24 -7.89 -6.32
CA SER A 81 -12.96 -7.71 -5.62
C SER A 81 -12.84 -6.33 -4.98
N LEU A 82 -13.19 -5.27 -5.72
CA LEU A 82 -13.22 -3.90 -5.19
C LEU A 82 -14.17 -3.77 -4.00
N GLY A 83 -15.38 -4.33 -4.11
CA GLY A 83 -16.36 -4.35 -3.03
C GLY A 83 -15.85 -5.05 -1.78
N VAL A 84 -15.23 -6.23 -1.93
CA VAL A 84 -14.64 -6.98 -0.82
C VAL A 84 -13.55 -6.17 -0.11
N ILE A 85 -12.63 -5.55 -0.87
CA ILE A 85 -11.56 -4.72 -0.29
C ILE A 85 -12.11 -3.53 0.48
N ILE A 86 -13.11 -2.82 -0.07
CA ILE A 86 -13.74 -1.67 0.59
C ILE A 86 -14.44 -2.13 1.88
N ILE A 87 -15.23 -3.20 1.83
CA ILE A 87 -15.97 -3.72 2.99
C ILE A 87 -14.99 -4.15 4.09
N GLN A 88 -13.94 -4.90 3.75
CA GLN A 88 -12.92 -5.31 4.72
C GLN A 88 -12.19 -4.10 5.31
N GLY A 89 -11.78 -3.15 4.48
CA GLY A 89 -11.13 -1.91 4.92
C GLY A 89 -11.98 -1.13 5.91
N LEU A 90 -13.27 -0.92 5.59
CA LEU A 90 -14.22 -0.26 6.48
C LEU A 90 -14.42 -1.04 7.77
N ALA A 91 -14.57 -2.36 7.72
CA ALA A 91 -14.72 -3.20 8.90
C ALA A 91 -13.51 -3.07 9.84
N PHE A 92 -12.29 -3.13 9.30
CA PHE A 92 -11.07 -2.94 10.11
C PHE A 92 -10.98 -1.54 10.72
N LEU A 93 -11.32 -0.49 9.95
CA LEU A 93 -11.33 0.89 10.46
C LEU A 93 -12.36 1.07 11.59
N ILE A 94 -13.57 0.51 11.45
CA ILE A 94 -14.61 0.56 12.48
C ILE A 94 -14.15 -0.19 13.73
N ILE A 95 -13.67 -1.42 13.60
CA ILE A 95 -13.18 -2.22 14.72
C ILE A 95 -12.04 -1.50 15.45
N LEU A 96 -11.10 -0.92 14.70
CA LEU A 96 -10.00 -0.16 15.28
C LEU A 96 -10.51 1.06 16.05
N HIS A 97 -11.40 1.85 15.45
CA HIS A 97 -11.99 3.01 16.12
C HIS A 97 -12.75 2.63 17.39
N CYS A 98 -13.59 1.59 17.34
CA CYS A 98 -14.33 1.08 18.49
C CYS A 98 -13.40 0.62 19.62
N ASN A 99 -12.32 -0.11 19.31
CA ASN A 99 -11.36 -0.58 20.32
C ASN A 99 -10.71 0.57 21.10
N ILE A 100 -10.30 1.63 20.40
CA ILE A 100 -9.70 2.81 21.06
C ILE A 100 -10.71 3.62 21.85
N SER A 101 -11.94 3.75 21.32
CA SER A 101 -13.03 4.40 22.05
C SER A 101 -13.33 3.67 23.37
N MET A 102 -13.44 2.34 23.32
CA MET A 102 -13.65 1.51 24.51
C MET A 102 -12.47 1.59 25.51
N SER A 103 -11.24 1.53 25.02
CA SER A 103 -10.06 1.62 25.89
C SER A 103 -9.91 3.00 26.56
N THR A 104 -10.33 4.06 25.87
CA THR A 104 -10.45 5.41 26.44
C THR A 104 -11.53 5.47 27.53
N ARG A 105 -12.72 4.91 27.26
CA ARG A 105 -13.87 4.94 28.18
C ARG A 105 -13.61 4.16 29.46
N ASN A 106 -12.97 3.00 29.36
CA ASN A 106 -12.69 2.15 30.52
C ASN A 106 -11.50 2.65 31.37
N MET A 107 -10.91 3.81 31.02
CA MET A 107 -9.72 4.39 31.69
C MET A 107 -8.56 3.41 31.87
N THR A 108 -8.51 2.36 31.05
CA THR A 108 -7.49 1.30 31.13
C THR A 108 -6.08 1.78 30.78
N ILE A 109 -5.96 3.01 30.29
CA ILE A 109 -4.74 3.59 29.73
C ILE A 109 -4.58 5.05 30.22
N SER A 110 -3.34 5.44 30.56
CA SER A 110 -3.02 6.80 31.00
C SER A 110 -3.23 7.85 29.90
N LYS A 111 -3.46 9.12 30.27
CA LYS A 111 -3.67 10.24 29.33
C LYS A 111 -2.54 10.39 28.30
N THR A 112 -1.28 10.21 28.74
CA THR A 112 -0.10 10.29 27.86
C THR A 112 -0.10 9.18 26.82
N THR A 113 -0.39 7.94 27.24
CA THR A 113 -0.41 6.78 26.33
C THR A 113 -1.58 6.87 25.35
N LEU A 114 -2.76 7.34 25.79
CA LEU A 114 -3.89 7.61 24.90
C LEU A 114 -3.56 8.66 23.83
N LYS A 115 -2.84 9.73 24.19
CA LYS A 115 -2.37 10.73 23.23
C LYS A 115 -1.45 10.10 22.17
N MET A 116 -0.49 9.28 22.60
CA MET A 116 0.41 8.57 21.69
C MET A 116 -0.34 7.60 20.77
N GLN A 117 -1.30 6.83 21.30
CA GLN A 117 -2.12 5.92 20.50
C GLN A 117 -2.96 6.68 19.46
N ARG A 118 -3.60 7.80 19.81
CA ARG A 118 -4.35 8.62 18.85
C ARG A 118 -3.46 9.20 17.75
N MET A 119 -2.27 9.68 18.08
CA MET A 119 -1.31 10.16 17.08
C MET A 119 -0.87 9.04 16.13
N PHE A 120 -0.56 7.86 16.67
CA PHE A 120 -0.21 6.69 15.87
C PHE A 120 -1.37 6.27 14.94
N LEU A 121 -2.60 6.26 15.43
CA LEU A 121 -3.76 5.90 14.62
C LEU A 121 -4.04 6.90 13.52
N ASN A 122 -3.92 8.19 13.80
CA ASN A 122 -4.03 9.21 12.76
C ASN A 122 -2.98 8.98 11.67
N ALA A 123 -1.74 8.63 12.04
CA ALA A 123 -0.72 8.25 11.07
C ALA A 123 -1.13 7.01 10.25
N VAL A 124 -1.63 5.96 10.90
CA VAL A 124 -2.12 4.74 10.24
C VAL A 124 -3.30 5.04 9.30
N TYR A 125 -4.24 5.89 9.70
CA TYR A 125 -5.36 6.30 8.84
C TYR A 125 -4.87 7.02 7.59
N MET A 126 -3.89 7.92 7.72
CA MET A 126 -3.28 8.59 6.56
C MET A 126 -2.49 7.60 5.68
N GLN A 127 -1.76 6.67 6.30
CA GLN A 127 -1.00 5.62 5.62
C GLN A 127 -1.89 4.68 4.80
N ILE A 128 -3.13 4.44 5.23
CA ILE A 128 -4.09 3.62 4.50
C ILE A 128 -4.87 4.46 3.49
N ALA A 129 -5.39 5.62 3.90
CA ALA A 129 -6.31 6.41 3.08
C ALA A 129 -5.64 6.97 1.82
N ILE A 130 -4.42 7.51 1.93
CA ILE A 130 -3.77 8.18 0.78
C ILE A 130 -3.46 7.18 -0.35
N PRO A 131 -2.77 6.04 -0.11
CA PRO A 131 -2.54 5.04 -1.15
C PRO A 131 -3.84 4.40 -1.65
N ALA A 132 -4.82 4.20 -0.76
CA ALA A 132 -6.12 3.67 -1.15
C ALA A 132 -6.86 4.61 -2.10
N ILE A 133 -6.84 5.93 -1.88
CA ILE A 133 -7.45 6.91 -2.79
C ILE A 133 -6.75 6.89 -4.15
N ILE A 134 -5.42 6.84 -4.17
CA ILE A 134 -4.62 6.76 -5.41
C ILE A 134 -4.97 5.51 -6.22
N MET A 135 -5.31 4.40 -5.56
CA MET A 135 -5.77 3.16 -6.22
C MET A 135 -7.24 3.21 -6.64
N ILE A 136 -8.12 3.53 -5.70
CA ILE A 136 -9.56 3.33 -5.84
C ILE A 136 -10.16 4.33 -6.83
N VAL A 137 -9.67 5.58 -6.87
CA VAL A 137 -10.25 6.60 -7.74
C VAL A 137 -10.10 6.25 -9.23
N PRO A 138 -8.88 5.97 -9.76
CA PRO A 138 -8.75 5.51 -11.15
C PRO A 138 -9.54 4.22 -11.41
N GLN A 139 -9.57 3.30 -10.45
CA GLN A 139 -10.30 2.04 -10.58
C GLN A 139 -11.81 2.25 -10.73
N ILE A 140 -12.42 3.13 -9.93
CA ILE A 140 -13.86 3.45 -10.06
C ILE A 140 -14.13 4.07 -11.43
N ILE A 141 -13.30 5.02 -11.87
CA ILE A 141 -13.45 5.67 -13.17
C ILE A 141 -13.41 4.62 -14.30
N LEU A 142 -12.45 3.70 -14.27
CA LEU A 142 -12.36 2.63 -15.27
C LEU A 142 -13.58 1.71 -15.27
N ASN A 143 -14.09 1.32 -14.09
CA ASN A 143 -15.28 0.48 -14.01
C ASN A 143 -16.52 1.19 -14.58
N VAL A 144 -16.71 2.47 -14.26
CA VAL A 144 -17.84 3.26 -14.77
C VAL A 144 -17.75 3.43 -16.30
N LEU A 145 -16.57 3.82 -16.81
CA LEU A 145 -16.38 3.99 -18.25
C LEU A 145 -16.48 2.67 -19.01
N GLY A 146 -16.00 1.57 -18.43
CA GLY A 146 -16.14 0.23 -18.99
C GLY A 146 -17.60 -0.22 -19.07
N TYR A 147 -18.40 0.04 -18.02
CA TYR A 147 -19.84 -0.27 -18.03
C TYR A 147 -20.62 0.56 -19.05
N LEU A 148 -20.20 1.81 -19.28
CA LEU A 148 -20.80 2.69 -20.29
C LEU A 148 -20.28 2.42 -21.71
N TYR A 149 -19.37 1.47 -21.91
CA TYR A 149 -18.69 1.21 -23.19
C TYR A 149 -17.96 2.43 -23.77
N MET A 150 -17.49 3.33 -22.89
CA MET A 150 -16.80 4.57 -23.24
C MET A 150 -15.30 4.52 -22.96
N ASN A 151 -14.75 3.36 -22.61
CA ASN A 151 -13.33 3.22 -22.31
C ASN A 151 -12.51 2.96 -23.58
N SER A 152 -11.44 3.73 -23.78
CA SER A 152 -10.45 3.46 -24.82
C SER A 152 -9.22 2.73 -24.23
N PRO A 153 -8.47 1.96 -25.03
CA PRO A 153 -7.23 1.30 -24.58
C PRO A 153 -6.19 2.29 -24.02
N GLU A 154 -6.12 3.51 -24.55
CA GLU A 154 -5.22 4.56 -24.09
C GLU A 154 -5.62 5.06 -22.68
N MET A 155 -6.93 5.27 -22.45
CA MET A 155 -7.45 5.66 -21.14
C MET A 155 -7.19 4.58 -20.09
N ASN A 156 -7.38 3.31 -20.44
CA ASN A 156 -7.09 2.18 -19.56
C ASN A 156 -5.60 2.18 -19.17
N SER A 157 -4.71 2.37 -20.14
CA SER A 157 -3.25 2.39 -19.91
C SER A 157 -2.84 3.53 -18.97
N LEU A 158 -3.38 4.73 -19.17
CA LEU A 158 -3.10 5.88 -18.31
C LEU A 158 -3.61 5.67 -16.88
N ALA A 159 -4.82 5.11 -16.73
CA ALA A 159 -5.36 4.80 -15.42
C ALA A 159 -4.54 3.73 -14.68
N TYR A 160 -4.05 2.69 -15.37
CA TYR A 160 -3.13 1.70 -14.79
C TYR A 160 -1.80 2.33 -14.37
N MET A 161 -1.28 3.29 -15.14
CA MET A 161 -0.09 4.05 -14.75
C MET A 161 -0.32 4.82 -13.45
N PHE A 162 -1.43 5.55 -13.31
CA PHE A 162 -1.75 6.24 -12.06
C PHE A 162 -1.93 5.29 -10.88
N MET A 163 -2.60 4.15 -11.09
CA MET A 163 -2.73 3.13 -10.05
C MET A 163 -1.38 2.60 -9.60
N SER A 164 -0.41 2.38 -10.50
CA SER A 164 0.91 1.84 -10.14
C SER A 164 1.68 2.66 -9.10
N ILE A 165 1.37 3.97 -8.97
CA ILE A 165 2.04 4.89 -8.04
C ILE A 165 1.70 4.58 -6.57
N HIS A 166 0.60 3.87 -6.30
CA HIS A 166 0.14 3.62 -4.93
C HIS A 166 1.17 2.91 -4.02
N GLY A 167 2.00 2.01 -4.57
CA GLY A 167 3.01 1.29 -3.79
C GLY A 167 4.13 2.22 -3.34
N ALA A 168 4.57 3.10 -4.23
CA ALA A 168 5.55 4.13 -3.92
C ALA A 168 4.97 5.13 -2.91
N SER A 169 3.73 5.58 -3.11
CA SER A 169 3.07 6.51 -2.18
C SER A 169 2.87 5.88 -0.80
N ALA A 170 2.48 4.61 -0.70
CA ALA A 170 2.37 3.90 0.58
C ALA A 170 3.69 3.88 1.35
N SER A 171 4.79 3.62 0.66
CA SER A 171 6.14 3.61 1.24
C SER A 171 6.55 5.00 1.73
N VAL A 172 6.32 6.02 0.90
CA VAL A 172 6.64 7.42 1.21
C VAL A 172 5.82 7.92 2.41
N ILE A 173 4.51 7.68 2.41
CA ILE A 173 3.61 8.09 3.51
C ILE A 173 3.97 7.37 4.81
N MET A 174 4.36 6.10 4.77
CA MET A 174 4.85 5.39 5.95
C MET A 174 6.07 6.08 6.57
N LEU A 175 7.06 6.45 5.75
CA LEU A 175 8.24 7.17 6.22
C LEU A 175 7.91 8.57 6.77
N TYR A 176 6.95 9.27 6.16
CA TYR A 176 6.58 10.62 6.55
C TYR A 176 5.66 10.70 7.77
N PHE A 177 4.72 9.79 7.98
CA PHE A 177 3.73 9.94 9.05
C PHE A 177 4.11 9.23 10.35
N HIS A 178 5.07 8.31 10.31
CA HIS A 178 5.48 7.57 11.49
C HIS A 178 6.76 8.15 12.11
N ALA A 179 6.59 8.82 13.26
CA ALA A 179 7.68 9.40 14.06
C ALA A 179 8.95 8.52 14.20
N PRO A 180 8.88 7.20 14.53
CA PRO A 180 10.09 6.39 14.63
C PRO A 180 10.85 6.24 13.31
N TYR A 181 10.15 6.23 12.17
CA TYR A 181 10.76 6.18 10.85
C TYR A 181 11.36 7.53 10.46
N GLN A 182 10.69 8.64 10.77
CA GLN A 182 11.25 9.97 10.57
C GLN A 182 12.56 10.15 11.34
N GLU A 183 12.60 9.74 12.62
CA GLU A 183 13.82 9.81 13.44
C GLU A 183 14.95 8.94 12.89
N PHE A 184 14.63 7.73 12.44
CA PHE A 184 15.60 6.83 11.83
C PHE A 184 16.18 7.43 10.54
N CYS A 185 15.32 7.92 9.64
CA CYS A 185 15.73 8.57 8.39
C CYS A 185 16.56 9.83 8.69
N ALA A 186 16.13 10.68 9.62
CA ALA A 186 16.90 11.85 10.03
C ALA A 186 18.28 11.45 10.58
N LYS A 187 18.39 10.40 11.40
CA LYS A 187 19.69 9.90 11.88
C LYS A 187 20.55 9.36 10.74
N LEU A 188 19.98 8.67 9.77
CA LEU A 188 20.71 8.10 8.63
C LEU A 188 21.22 9.18 7.66
N PHE A 189 20.37 10.15 7.31
CA PHE A 189 20.68 11.21 6.35
C PHE A 189 21.43 12.39 6.99
N CYS A 190 21.13 12.77 8.23
CA CYS A 190 21.84 13.87 8.92
C CYS A 190 23.20 13.45 9.50
N ARG A 191 23.46 12.16 9.78
CA ARG A 191 24.82 11.69 10.16
C ARG A 191 25.83 11.86 9.03
N ARG A 192 25.39 11.84 7.76
CA ARG A 192 26.28 12.13 6.61
C ARG A 192 26.72 13.59 6.53
N PHE A 193 25.95 14.52 7.11
CA PHE A 193 26.29 15.95 7.13
C PHE A 193 27.08 16.41 8.38
N HIS A 194 27.21 15.56 9.40
CA HIS A 194 27.86 15.90 10.68
C HIS A 194 29.03 14.97 11.04
N SER A 195 29.86 14.60 10.06
CA SER A 195 31.21 14.10 10.38
C SER A 195 32.08 15.28 10.83
N LYS A 196 31.95 15.71 12.08
CA LYS A 196 32.96 16.56 12.72
C LYS A 196 34.16 15.70 13.10
N PRO A 197 35.42 16.13 12.84
CA PRO A 197 36.59 15.38 13.24
C PRO A 197 36.65 15.28 14.76
N LYS A 198 36.89 14.08 15.29
CA LYS A 198 37.21 13.88 16.72
C LYS A 198 38.54 14.57 17.00
N ILE A 199 38.53 15.64 17.78
CA ILE A 199 39.74 16.14 18.43
C ILE A 199 39.92 15.28 19.69
N GLU A 200 40.90 14.38 19.67
CA GLU A 200 41.38 13.70 20.87
C GLU A 200 42.11 14.72 21.74
N VAL A 201 41.50 15.08 22.88
CA VAL A 201 42.22 15.76 23.96
C VAL A 201 42.75 14.69 24.89
N ASN A 202 44.04 14.38 24.73
CA ASN A 202 44.79 13.52 25.64
C ASN A 202 44.91 14.20 27.01
N PHE A 203 44.09 13.78 27.97
CA PHE A 203 44.34 14.05 29.39
C PHE A 203 45.35 13.05 29.90
N LEU A 204 46.64 13.39 29.81
CA LEU A 204 47.68 12.70 30.55
C LEU A 204 47.91 13.39 31.90
N ASN A 205 47.62 12.62 32.94
CA ASN A 205 48.33 12.52 34.22
C ASN A 205 48.82 13.80 34.93
N SER A 206 48.27 14.03 36.13
CA SER A 206 49.04 13.75 37.35
C SER A 206 48.17 13.93 38.59
N SER A 207 47.87 12.81 39.23
CA SER A 207 47.47 12.74 40.62
C SER A 207 48.70 12.46 41.48
N GLY A 208 48.91 13.27 42.51
CA GLY A 208 49.46 12.82 43.81
C GLY A 208 50.90 13.22 44.14
N THR A 209 51.12 13.43 45.45
CA THR A 209 52.37 13.69 46.24
C THR A 209 52.77 15.18 46.28
N GLU A 210 53.04 15.86 47.40
CA GLU A 210 53.27 15.65 48.85
C GLU A 210 53.00 17.03 49.53
N GLY A 211 52.44 17.19 50.74
CA GLY A 211 53.15 17.05 52.02
C GLY A 211 53.67 18.40 52.60
N ILE A 212 53.15 18.79 53.78
CA ILE A 212 53.78 19.61 54.86
C ILE A 212 53.56 21.15 54.88
N THR A 213 53.16 21.63 56.08
CA THR A 213 52.87 22.97 56.65
C THR A 213 54.13 23.86 56.90
N PRO A 214 54.09 24.99 57.65
CA PRO A 214 53.26 26.22 57.59
C PRO A 214 54.11 27.53 57.62
N LEU A 215 53.49 28.68 57.27
CA LEU A 215 53.53 29.98 57.99
C LEU A 215 52.58 30.97 57.30
#